data_AF-A0A1R0GW70-F1
#
_entry.id   AF-A0A1R0GW70-F1
#
_cell.length_a   1.000
_cell.length_b   1.000
_cell.length_c   1.000
_cell.angle_alpha   90.00
_cell.angle_beta   90.00
_cell.angle_gamma   90.00
#
_symmetry.space_group_name_H-M   'P 1'
#
loop_
_entity.id
_entity.type
_entity.pdbx_description
1 polymer ?
#
loop_
_entity_poly.entity_id
_entity_poly.type
_entity_poly.pdbx_seq_one_letter_code
_entity_poly.pdbx_strand_id
1 'polypeptide(L)'
;MLKKLEKNIHESPQDTELQDQKNELLVDLNYTIFYPNRFKYISLYPPSENSRAERNISNAQLVNIWNLIKDAMAAGELPPDARTVAVEERDEIKKKINSILKFSGVPATDESQPQVETKSIQDDEFLDL
;
A
#
# COMPACT_ATOMS: atom_id res chain seq x y z
N MET A 1 -5.79 -0.58 -14.66
CA MET A 1 -4.99 -1.73 -15.16
C MET A 1 -5.71 -3.05 -14.94
N LEU A 2 -6.21 -3.35 -13.73
CA LEU A 2 -6.99 -4.57 -13.43
C LEU A 2 -8.11 -4.91 -14.44
N LYS A 3 -8.98 -3.96 -14.82
CA LYS A 3 -10.05 -4.22 -15.82
C LYS A 3 -9.54 -4.65 -17.20
N LYS A 4 -8.35 -4.21 -17.61
CA LYS A 4 -7.74 -4.61 -18.88
C LYS A 4 -7.18 -6.03 -18.78
N LEU A 5 -6.56 -6.38 -17.66
CA LEU A 5 -6.10 -7.73 -17.34
C LEU A 5 -7.24 -8.73 -17.24
N GLU A 6 -8.34 -8.37 -16.55
CA GLU A 6 -9.54 -9.22 -16.45
C GLU A 6 -10.11 -9.54 -17.84
N LYS A 7 -10.10 -8.56 -18.76
CA LYS A 7 -10.51 -8.78 -20.15
C LYS A 7 -9.56 -9.73 -20.89
N ASN A 8 -8.24 -9.54 -20.75
CA ASN A 8 -7.25 -10.40 -21.42
C ASN A 8 -7.25 -11.83 -20.87
N ILE A 9 -7.48 -12.02 -19.56
CA ILE A 9 -7.62 -13.35 -18.94
C ILE A 9 -8.88 -14.05 -19.46
N HIS A 10 -9.97 -13.31 -19.71
CA HIS A 10 -11.16 -13.89 -20.34
C HIS A 10 -10.88 -14.42 -21.75
N GLU A 11 -9.99 -13.75 -22.50
CA GLU A 11 -9.56 -14.15 -23.83
C GLU A 11 -8.47 -15.25 -23.80
N SER A 12 -7.73 -15.40 -22.71
CA SER A 12 -6.67 -16.42 -22.54
C SER A 12 -6.58 -16.92 -21.09
N PRO A 13 -7.49 -17.82 -20.66
CA PRO A 13 -7.62 -18.20 -19.25
C PRO A 13 -6.50 -19.09 -18.71
N GLN A 14 -5.72 -19.73 -19.58
CA GLN A 14 -4.59 -20.59 -19.21
C GLN A 14 -3.27 -19.83 -19.05
N ASP A 15 -3.26 -18.53 -19.32
CA ASP A 15 -2.06 -17.71 -19.16
C ASP A 15 -1.80 -17.47 -17.67
N THR A 16 -0.89 -18.26 -17.11
CA THR A 16 -0.47 -18.17 -15.71
C THR A 16 0.18 -16.83 -15.40
N GLU A 17 0.88 -16.21 -16.36
CA GLU A 17 1.55 -14.93 -16.16
C GLU A 17 0.54 -13.80 -15.98
N LEU A 18 -0.54 -13.79 -16.76
CA LEU A 18 -1.63 -12.82 -16.59
C LEU A 18 -2.37 -13.01 -15.27
N GLN A 19 -2.57 -14.25 -14.83
CA GLN A 19 -3.19 -14.53 -13.53
C GLN A 19 -2.30 -14.05 -12.37
N ASP A 20 -0.98 -14.27 -12.45
CA ASP A 20 -0.03 -13.81 -11.45
C ASP A 20 -0.01 -12.27 -11.38
N GLN A 21 0.04 -11.59 -12.54
CA GLN A 21 -0.06 -10.14 -12.59
C GLN A 21 -1.37 -9.59 -12.00
N LYS A 22 -2.49 -10.29 -12.23
CA LYS A 22 -3.77 -9.93 -11.61
C LYS A 22 -3.69 -10.09 -10.09
N ASN A 23 -3.17 -11.22 -9.61
CA ASN A 23 -3.06 -11.50 -8.18
C ASN A 23 -2.19 -10.46 -7.48
N GLU A 24 -1.06 -10.08 -8.08
CA GLU A 24 -0.21 -9.02 -7.53
C GLU A 24 -0.92 -7.67 -7.44
N LEU A 25 -1.67 -7.27 -8.48
CA LEU A 25 -2.44 -6.03 -8.44
C LEU A 25 -3.58 -6.04 -7.42
N LEU A 26 -4.15 -7.22 -7.14
CA LEU A 26 -5.14 -7.38 -6.07
C LEU A 26 -4.50 -7.23 -4.70
N VAL A 27 -3.28 -7.75 -4.51
CA VAL A 27 -2.50 -7.51 -3.28
C VAL A 27 -2.20 -6.02 -3.14
N ASP A 28 -1.75 -5.36 -4.20
CA ASP A 28 -1.49 -3.90 -4.19
C ASP A 28 -2.75 -3.11 -3.83
N LEU A 29 -3.90 -3.49 -4.39
CA LEU A 29 -5.18 -2.89 -4.06
C LEU A 29 -5.53 -3.09 -2.59
N ASN A 30 -5.44 -4.33 -2.09
CA ASN A 30 -5.70 -4.63 -0.69
C ASN A 30 -4.72 -3.93 0.24
N TYR A 31 -3.47 -3.74 -0.15
CA TYR A 31 -2.50 -2.94 0.59
C TYR A 31 -2.96 -1.49 0.76
N THR A 32 -3.50 -0.87 -0.29
CA THR A 32 -4.01 0.51 -0.18
C THR A 32 -5.25 0.63 0.70
N ILE A 33 -6.11 -0.40 0.72
CA ILE A 33 -7.39 -0.37 1.43
C ILE A 33 -7.23 -0.80 2.90
N PHE A 34 -6.43 -1.83 3.15
CA PHE A 34 -6.24 -2.47 4.44
C PHE A 34 -4.84 -2.25 4.98
N TYR A 35 -4.25 -1.08 4.70
CA TYR A 35 -3.01 -0.71 5.34
C TYR A 35 -3.20 -0.64 6.88
N PRO A 36 -2.30 -1.22 7.68
CA PRO A 36 -2.47 -1.26 9.12
C PRO A 36 -2.43 0.12 9.77
N ASN A 37 -3.47 0.43 10.55
CA ASN A 37 -3.68 1.77 11.16
C ASN A 37 -2.60 2.17 12.19
N ARG A 38 -1.78 1.24 12.67
CA ARG A 38 -0.70 1.51 13.64
C ARG A 38 0.56 2.09 13.02
N PHE A 39 0.67 2.07 11.70
CA PHE A 39 1.86 2.55 10.99
C PHE A 39 1.50 3.75 10.12
N LYS A 40 2.49 4.62 9.90
CA LYS A 40 2.38 5.66 8.87
C LYS A 40 2.33 4.97 7.51
N TYR A 41 1.35 5.34 6.69
CA TYR A 41 1.22 4.81 5.33
C TYR A 41 2.51 5.03 4.52
N ILE A 42 3.00 3.96 3.90
CA ILE A 42 4.15 3.98 2.99
C ILE A 42 3.62 3.69 1.59
N SER A 43 3.81 4.62 0.66
CA SER A 43 3.34 4.45 -0.73
C SER A 43 4.07 3.29 -1.41
N LEU A 44 3.30 2.40 -2.05
CA LEU A 44 3.82 1.34 -2.92
C LEU A 44 4.61 1.90 -4.08
N TYR A 45 4.19 3.04 -4.62
CA TYR A 45 4.79 3.67 -5.78
C TYR A 45 5.28 5.06 -5.36
N PRO A 46 6.59 5.28 -5.30
CA PRO A 46 7.14 6.58 -4.98
C PRO A 46 6.83 7.54 -6.14
N PRO A 47 6.66 8.84 -5.86
CA PRO A 47 6.53 9.83 -6.92
C PRO A 47 7.89 9.96 -7.62
N SER A 48 8.11 9.22 -8.70
CA SER A 48 9.23 9.46 -9.62
C SER A 48 8.72 10.33 -10.77
N GLU A 49 9.50 11.32 -11.18
CA GLU A 49 9.10 12.24 -12.26
C GLU A 49 9.09 11.58 -13.64
N ASN A 50 9.70 10.39 -13.83
CA ASN A 50 10.02 9.90 -15.18
C ASN A 50 10.06 8.37 -15.39
N SER A 51 9.57 7.52 -14.48
CA SER A 51 9.53 6.08 -14.75
C SER A 51 8.15 5.48 -14.56
N ARG A 52 7.84 4.50 -15.43
CA ARG A 52 6.84 3.45 -15.17
C ARG A 52 6.93 3.13 -13.68
N ALA A 53 5.89 3.45 -12.91
CA ALA A 53 5.98 3.44 -11.45
C ALA A 53 6.40 2.04 -10.94
N GLU A 54 7.66 1.90 -10.58
CA GLU A 54 8.19 0.68 -9.98
C GLU A 54 7.83 0.66 -8.50
N ARG A 55 7.55 -0.54 -7.96
CA ARG A 55 7.24 -0.68 -6.54
C ARG A 55 8.47 -0.28 -5.70
N ASN A 56 8.23 0.35 -4.57
CA ASN A 56 9.25 0.73 -3.58
C ASN A 56 9.75 -0.49 -2.79
N ILE A 57 10.39 -1.43 -3.49
CA ILE A 57 10.90 -2.68 -2.94
C ILE A 57 12.12 -2.49 -2.02
N SER A 58 12.75 -1.31 -2.01
CA SER A 58 13.88 -1.01 -1.12
C SER A 58 13.42 -0.77 0.32
N ASN A 59 12.15 -0.45 0.56
CA ASN A 59 11.62 -0.26 1.89
C ASN A 59 11.22 -1.62 2.52
N ALA A 60 12.06 -2.11 3.44
CA ALA A 60 11.85 -3.40 4.10
C ALA A 60 10.52 -3.48 4.88
N GLN A 61 10.07 -2.37 5.49
CA GLN A 61 8.80 -2.33 6.22
C GLN A 61 7.61 -2.45 5.26
N LEU A 62 7.65 -1.77 4.11
CA LEU A 62 6.65 -1.89 3.06
C LEU A 62 6.56 -3.32 2.55
N VAL A 63 7.70 -3.93 2.20
CA VAL A 63 7.76 -5.32 1.71
C VAL A 63 7.18 -6.29 2.75
N ASN A 64 7.49 -6.07 4.03
CA ASN A 64 6.93 -6.88 5.11
C ASN A 64 5.40 -6.75 5.19
N ILE A 65 4.86 -5.53 5.23
CA ILE A 65 3.41 -5.30 5.29
C ILE A 65 2.72 -5.87 4.05
N TRP A 66 3.31 -5.71 2.87
CA TRP A 66 2.79 -6.25 1.62
C TRP A 66 2.73 -7.78 1.65
N ASN A 67 3.78 -8.46 2.13
CA ASN A 67 3.79 -9.91 2.30
C ASN A 67 2.74 -10.37 3.31
N LEU A 68 2.59 -9.68 4.45
CA LEU A 68 1.56 -10.03 5.44
C LEU A 68 0.14 -9.93 4.85
N ILE A 69 -0.12 -8.94 4.01
CA ILE A 69 -1.40 -8.80 3.32
C ILE A 69 -1.60 -9.93 2.30
N LYS A 70 -0.56 -10.27 1.53
CA LYS A 70 -0.58 -11.40 0.60
C LYS A 70 -0.88 -12.72 1.32
N ASP A 71 -0.24 -12.96 2.46
CA ASP A 71 -0.45 -14.16 3.26
C ASP A 71 -1.86 -14.20 3.89
N ALA A 72 -2.35 -13.06 4.39
CA ALA A 72 -3.70 -12.95 4.93
C ALA A 72 -4.79 -13.16 3.85
N MET A 73 -4.55 -12.73 2.61
CA MET A 73 -5.41 -13.05 1.46
C MET A 73 -5.40 -14.55 1.16
N ALA A 74 -4.22 -15.18 1.15
CA ALA A 74 -4.09 -16.62 0.91
C ALA A 74 -4.75 -17.46 2.01
N ALA A 75 -4.73 -16.98 3.25
CA ALA A 75 -5.41 -17.60 4.39
C ALA A 75 -6.93 -17.36 4.41
N GLY A 76 -7.47 -16.49 3.54
CA GLY A 76 -8.88 -16.09 3.54
C GLY A 76 -9.27 -15.17 4.70
N GLU A 77 -8.30 -14.63 5.45
CA GLU A 77 -8.53 -13.62 6.50
C GLU A 77 -8.82 -12.24 5.88
N LEU A 78 -8.35 -11.99 4.66
CA LEU A 78 -8.67 -10.83 3.85
C LEU A 78 -9.41 -11.22 2.56
N PRO A 79 -10.30 -10.34 2.06
CA PRO A 79 -11.01 -10.59 0.81
C PRO A 79 -10.03 -10.60 -0.37
N PRO A 80 -10.24 -11.46 -1.37
CA PRO A 80 -9.38 -11.52 -2.56
C PRO A 80 -9.48 -10.25 -3.42
N ASP A 81 -10.60 -9.52 -3.35
CA ASP A 81 -10.79 -8.22 -4.01
C ASP A 81 -11.57 -7.27 -3.08
N ALA A 82 -10.92 -6.21 -2.60
CA ALA A 82 -11.56 -5.20 -1.76
C ALA A 82 -12.79 -4.53 -2.40
N ARG A 83 -12.93 -4.53 -3.73
CA ARG A 83 -14.03 -3.85 -4.44
C ARG A 83 -15.36 -4.57 -4.32
N THR A 84 -15.33 -5.89 -4.13
CA THR A 84 -16.56 -6.70 -4.06
C THR A 84 -17.17 -6.71 -2.65
N VAL A 85 -16.45 -6.17 -1.67
CA VAL A 85 -16.83 -6.13 -0.27
C VAL A 85 -17.66 -4.88 0.01
N ALA A 86 -18.74 -5.05 0.77
CA ALA A 86 -19.57 -3.95 1.25
C ALA A 86 -18.76 -2.97 2.11
N VAL A 87 -19.22 -1.72 2.21
CA VAL A 87 -18.49 -0.67 2.92
C VAL A 87 -18.39 -1.00 4.41
N GLU A 88 -19.46 -1.53 4.98
CA GLU A 88 -19.57 -1.89 6.39
C GLU A 88 -18.57 -3.00 6.75
N GLU A 89 -18.54 -4.07 5.96
CA GLU A 89 -17.61 -5.19 6.14
C GLU A 89 -16.16 -4.74 5.96
N ARG A 90 -15.89 -3.87 4.98
CA ARG A 90 -14.56 -3.27 4.78
C ARG A 90 -14.10 -2.49 6.01
N ASP A 91 -14.99 -1.72 6.64
CA ASP A 91 -14.67 -0.95 7.83
C ASP A 91 -14.46 -1.83 9.06
N GLU A 92 -15.19 -2.95 9.18
CA GLU A 92 -14.93 -3.95 10.20
C GLU A 92 -13.56 -4.60 10.06
N ILE A 93 -13.17 -4.98 8.84
CA ILE A 93 -11.86 -5.54 8.54
C ILE A 93 -10.77 -4.51 8.88
N LYS A 94 -10.93 -3.26 8.46
CA LYS A 94 -9.99 -2.17 8.80
C LYS A 94 -9.81 -1.98 10.30
N LYS A 95 -10.87 -2.14 11.11
CA LYS A 95 -10.75 -2.06 12.58
C LYS A 95 -9.91 -3.22 13.16
N LYS A 96 -10.03 -4.41 12.57
CA LYS A 96 -9.35 -5.64 13.03
C LYS A 96 -7.99 -5.88 12.35
N ILE A 97 -7.59 -5.05 11.39
CA ILE A 97 -6.44 -5.31 10.52
C ILE A 97 -5.12 -5.55 11.26
N ASN A 98 -4.87 -4.81 12.34
CA ASN A 98 -3.66 -4.97 13.14
C ASN A 98 -3.62 -6.34 13.85
N SER A 99 -4.78 -6.89 14.18
CA SER A 99 -4.93 -8.23 14.77
C SER A 99 -4.81 -9.32 13.71
N ILE A 100 -5.39 -9.10 12.52
CA ILE A 100 -5.32 -10.00 11.36
C ILE A 100 -3.86 -10.20 10.93
N LEU A 101 -3.13 -9.10 10.74
CA LEU A 101 -1.74 -9.13 10.29
C LEU A 101 -0.74 -9.54 11.40
N LYS A 102 -1.23 -9.87 12.60
CA LYS A 102 -0.46 -10.45 13.73
C LYS A 102 0.89 -9.76 13.94
N PHE A 103 0.90 -8.42 14.02
CA PHE A 103 2.10 -7.64 14.34
C PHE A 103 2.54 -7.89 15.80
N SER A 104 3.16 -9.04 16.06
CA SER A 104 3.78 -9.36 17.34
C SER A 104 5.19 -8.79 17.37
N GLY A 105 5.38 -7.66 18.04
CA GLY A 105 6.71 -7.17 18.43
C GLY A 105 7.38 -6.15 17.51
N VAL A 106 6.69 -5.59 16.50
CA VAL A 106 7.19 -4.41 15.79
C VAL A 106 6.70 -3.17 16.53
N PRO A 107 7.58 -2.36 17.14
CA PRO A 107 7.16 -1.11 17.76
C PRO A 107 6.50 -0.25 16.68
N ALA A 108 5.30 0.26 16.96
CA ALA A 108 4.75 1.37 16.20
C ALA A 108 5.83 2.46 16.22
N THR A 109 6.17 3.02 15.06
CA THR A 109 7.28 3.97 14.91
C THR A 109 7.12 5.10 15.93
N ASP A 110 7.89 5.02 17.01
CA ASP A 110 7.93 6.02 18.07
C ASP A 110 8.67 7.23 17.51
N GLU A 111 8.08 8.41 17.66
CA GLU A 111 8.56 9.67 17.09
C GLU A 111 9.81 10.16 17.83
N SER A 112 10.94 9.51 17.58
CA SER A 112 12.27 9.99 17.99
C SER A 112 13.18 10.11 16.78
N GLN A 113 12.78 10.94 15.81
CA GLN A 113 13.74 11.55 14.88
C GLN A 113 13.54 13.07 14.86
N PRO A 114 14.65 13.85 14.85
CA PRO A 114 14.61 15.27 15.13
C PRO A 114 13.89 16.01 14.01
N GLN A 115 13.06 16.97 14.41
CA GLN A 115 12.49 17.96 13.51
C GLN A 115 13.65 18.60 12.74
N VAL A 116 13.65 18.39 11.41
CA VAL A 116 14.51 19.16 10.52
C VAL A 116 14.02 20.60 10.64
N GLU A 117 14.83 21.44 11.29
CA GLU A 117 14.65 22.88 11.34
C GLU A 117 14.33 23.37 9.92
N THR A 118 13.10 23.81 9.71
CA THR A 118 12.77 24.66 8.58
C THR A 118 13.59 25.94 8.79
N LYS A 119 14.73 26.04 8.08
CA LYS A 119 15.46 27.30 7.97
C LYS A 119 14.47 28.36 7.53
N SER A 120 14.25 29.32 8.41
CA SER A 120 13.52 30.56 8.17
C SER A 120 14.07 31.17 6.87
N ILE A 121 13.24 31.23 5.84
CA ILE A 121 13.50 32.08 4.68
C ILE A 121 13.46 33.50 5.24
N GLN A 122 14.62 34.16 5.26
CA GLN A 122 14.70 35.58 5.56
C GLN A 122 14.04 36.30 4.39
N ASP A 123 12.92 36.98 4.69
CA ASP A 123 12.36 38.02 3.85
C ASP A 123 13.36 39.17 3.82
N ASP A 124 14.18 39.23 2.77
CA ASP A 124 14.98 40.40 2.45
C ASP A 124 14.76 40.78 0.98
N GLU A 125 14.54 42.08 0.79
CA GLU A 125 14.40 42.82 -0.48
C GLU A 125 13.00 42.84 -1.11
N PHE A 126 12.04 43.33 -0.32
CA PHE A 126 10.99 44.18 -0.88
C PHE A 126 11.61 45.52 -1.31
N LEU A 127 11.41 45.82 -2.60
CA LEU A 127 11.75 47.05 -3.31
C LEU A 127 11.50 48.34 -2.49
N ASP A 128 12.54 49.16 -2.34
CA ASP A 128 12.39 50.61 -2.19
C ASP A 128 12.91 51.31 -3.45
N LEU A 129 11.92 51.84 -4.20
CA LEU A 129 11.89 53.06 -5.03
C LEU A 129 13.17 53.57 -5.70
#